data_AF-V5GT23-F1
#
_entry.id   AF-V5GT23-F1
#
_cell.length_a   1.000
_cell.length_b   1.000
_cell.length_c   1.000
_cell.angle_alpha   90.00
_cell.angle_beta   90.00
_cell.angle_gamma   90.00
#
_symmetry.space_group_name_H-M   'P 1'
#
loop_
_entity.id
_entity.type
_entity.pdbx_description
1 polymer ?
#
loop_
_entity_poly.entity_id
_entity_poly.type
_entity_poly.pdbx_seq_one_letter_code
_entity_poly.pdbx_strand_id
1 'polypeptide(L)'
;KMAEHEGMTEGVDASGKTVLYLDFNSFVTAAGPGNMQNVVIVNSGTGSSNSMSVHAANISKVHDVPLDDITRPLPVAHFDEDKVRGIVEVLQNPASKDQVPPIDLLWVKGSQGGNYYYSLGGNHRLEAHYRMGCTTIRAKLIQATPLALASYLGGSTPDLK
;
A
#
# COMPACT_ATOMS: atom_id res chain seq x y z
N LYS A 1 10.04 -40.21 -19.08
CA LYS A 1 8.75 -39.96 -18.38
C LYS A 1 8.70 -38.45 -18.18
N MET A 2 8.11 -37.75 -19.13
CA MET A 2 8.15 -36.28 -19.22
C MET A 2 7.05 -35.71 -18.33
N ALA A 3 7.40 -34.74 -17.49
CA ALA A 3 6.44 -34.00 -16.67
C ALA A 3 5.92 -32.81 -17.48
N GLU A 4 4.60 -32.73 -17.56
CA GLU A 4 3.86 -31.62 -18.16
C GLU A 4 4.00 -30.39 -17.25
N HIS A 5 4.40 -29.26 -17.82
CA HIS A 5 4.52 -27.99 -17.11
C HIS A 5 3.40 -27.07 -17.59
N GLU A 6 2.25 -27.14 -16.92
CA GLU A 6 1.15 -26.19 -17.10
C GLU A 6 1.45 -24.93 -16.28
N GLY A 7 1.37 -23.76 -16.90
CA GLY A 7 1.60 -22.49 -16.19
C GLY A 7 1.53 -21.24 -17.05
N MET A 8 0.64 -21.17 -18.04
CA MET A 8 0.20 -19.90 -18.62
C MET A 8 -1.16 -20.13 -19.28
N THR A 9 -2.23 -19.58 -18.71
CA THR A 9 -3.54 -19.60 -19.37
C THR A 9 -3.68 -18.31 -20.18
N GLU A 10 -3.58 -18.43 -21.50
CA GLU A 10 -3.88 -17.34 -22.43
C GLU A 10 -5.40 -17.27 -22.61
N GLY A 11 -6.00 -16.14 -22.22
CA GLY A 11 -7.39 -15.83 -22.50
C GLY A 11 -7.49 -14.60 -23.38
N VAL A 12 -8.45 -14.53 -24.29
CA VAL A 12 -8.80 -13.30 -25.03
C VAL A 12 -10.01 -12.66 -24.37
N ASP A 13 -9.91 -11.36 -24.06
CA ASP A 13 -11.04 -10.61 -23.52
C ASP A 13 -12.12 -10.37 -24.58
N ALA A 14 -13.28 -9.86 -24.14
CA ALA A 14 -14.42 -9.57 -25.03
C ALA A 14 -14.13 -8.49 -26.10
N SER A 15 -12.97 -7.82 -26.05
CA SER A 15 -12.48 -6.89 -27.06
C SER A 15 -11.48 -7.51 -28.05
N GLY A 16 -11.21 -8.82 -27.91
CA GLY A 16 -10.29 -9.58 -28.75
C GLY A 16 -8.81 -9.41 -28.37
N LYS A 17 -8.51 -8.85 -27.19
CA LYS A 17 -7.13 -8.66 -26.72
C LYS A 17 -6.67 -9.83 -25.88
N THR A 18 -5.46 -10.30 -26.14
CA THR A 18 -4.81 -11.35 -25.35
C THR A 18 -4.51 -10.82 -23.95
N VAL A 19 -5.07 -11.46 -22.94
CA VAL A 19 -4.87 -11.20 -21.52
C VAL A 19 -4.08 -12.37 -20.93
N LEU A 20 -2.92 -12.04 -20.36
CA LEU A 20 -2.09 -12.99 -19.64
C LEU A 20 -2.49 -12.98 -18.16
N TYR A 21 -3.07 -14.08 -17.68
CA TYR A 21 -3.37 -14.27 -16.26
C TYR A 21 -2.12 -14.80 -15.56
N LEU A 22 -1.41 -13.92 -14.85
CA LEU A 22 -0.28 -14.31 -14.02
C LEU A 22 -0.81 -14.79 -12.66
N ASP A 23 -0.71 -16.09 -12.42
CA ASP A 23 -0.97 -16.68 -11.11
C ASP A 23 0.18 -16.34 -10.15
N PHE A 24 -0.13 -15.60 -9.08
CA PHE A 24 0.86 -15.20 -8.07
C PHE A 24 1.44 -16.39 -7.28
N ASN A 25 0.75 -17.54 -7.24
CA ASN A 25 1.28 -18.74 -6.59
C ASN A 25 2.35 -19.46 -7.43
N SER A 26 2.50 -19.12 -8.72
CA SER A 26 3.42 -19.77 -9.65
C SER A 26 4.82 -19.13 -9.70
N PHE A 27 5.07 -18.00 -9.02
CA PHE A 27 6.41 -17.39 -8.94
C PHE A 27 7.45 -18.24 -8.20
N VAL A 28 7.02 -19.26 -7.45
CA VAL A 28 7.89 -20.10 -6.62
C VAL A 28 8.65 -21.16 -7.42
N THR A 29 8.43 -21.30 -8.74
CA THR A 29 9.04 -22.40 -9.52
C THR A 29 9.94 -21.97 -10.68
N ALA A 30 10.09 -20.67 -10.97
CA ALA A 30 10.96 -20.19 -12.06
C ALA A 30 12.29 -19.53 -11.62
N ALA A 31 12.68 -19.67 -10.36
CA ALA A 31 14.02 -19.32 -9.91
C ALA A 31 14.59 -20.52 -9.14
N GLY A 32 15.66 -21.13 -9.67
CA GLY A 32 16.60 -21.85 -8.82
C GLY A 32 17.10 -20.94 -7.67
N PRO A 33 17.88 -21.45 -6.70
CA PRO A 33 18.20 -20.77 -5.44
C PRO A 33 19.06 -19.49 -5.65
N GLY A 34 18.42 -18.45 -6.16
CA GLY A 34 18.99 -17.20 -6.61
C GLY A 34 18.08 -16.06 -6.15
N ASN A 35 18.72 -15.08 -5.54
CA ASN A 35 18.16 -13.95 -4.81
C ASN A 35 16.91 -13.32 -5.48
N MET A 36 15.75 -13.44 -4.84
CA MET A 36 14.44 -12.93 -5.29
C MET A 36 14.32 -11.38 -5.30
N GLN A 37 15.42 -10.65 -5.16
CA GLN A 37 15.42 -9.18 -5.02
C GLN A 37 15.45 -8.42 -6.35
N ASN A 38 15.55 -9.11 -7.49
CA ASN A 38 15.73 -8.49 -8.81
C ASN A 38 14.55 -8.64 -9.79
N VAL A 39 13.35 -9.02 -9.33
CA VAL A 39 12.18 -9.14 -10.21
C VAL A 39 11.38 -7.83 -10.21
N VAL A 40 11.41 -7.11 -11.34
CA VAL A 40 10.63 -5.88 -11.56
C VAL A 40 9.41 -6.20 -12.40
N ILE A 41 8.21 -6.11 -11.82
CA ILE A 41 6.94 -6.24 -12.54
C ILE A 41 6.50 -4.85 -13.00
N VAL A 42 6.52 -4.59 -14.30
CA VAL A 42 6.08 -3.32 -14.90
C VAL A 42 4.67 -3.50 -15.44
N ASN A 43 3.66 -2.91 -14.79
CA ASN A 43 2.30 -2.87 -15.33
C ASN A 43 2.12 -1.62 -16.21
N SER A 44 2.28 -1.79 -17.52
CA SER A 44 2.00 -0.76 -18.51
C SER A 44 0.57 -0.93 -19.02
N GLY A 45 -0.37 -0.19 -18.45
CA GLY A 45 -1.79 -0.27 -18.82
C GLY A 45 -2.50 1.08 -18.77
N THR A 46 -2.29 1.91 -19.79
CA THR A 46 -3.21 2.99 -20.15
C THR A 46 -4.48 2.39 -20.76
N GLY A 47 -5.66 2.68 -20.20
CA GLY A 47 -6.93 2.31 -20.84
C GLY A 47 -8.12 2.32 -19.87
N SER A 48 -8.94 3.35 -19.98
CA SER A 48 -10.21 3.51 -19.28
C SER A 48 -11.20 2.41 -19.69
N SER A 49 -11.66 1.59 -18.74
CA SER A 49 -12.92 0.86 -18.84
C SER A 49 -13.48 0.62 -17.43
N ASN A 50 -14.73 1.04 -17.24
CA ASN A 50 -15.50 0.99 -16.00
C ASN A 50 -15.78 -0.45 -15.54
N SER A 51 -14.78 -1.13 -14.99
CA SER A 51 -14.99 -2.27 -14.11
C SER A 51 -14.99 -1.77 -12.67
N MET A 52 -16.14 -1.28 -12.23
CA MET A 52 -16.37 -0.85 -10.86
C MET A 52 -16.44 -2.08 -9.94
N SER A 53 -15.28 -2.68 -9.65
CA SER A 53 -15.11 -3.44 -8.42
C SER A 53 -15.38 -2.51 -7.24
N VAL A 54 -16.00 -3.00 -6.17
CA VAL A 54 -16.16 -2.26 -4.90
C VAL A 54 -14.84 -1.71 -4.35
N HIS A 55 -13.68 -2.16 -4.86
CA HIS A 55 -12.36 -1.58 -4.58
C HIS A 55 -12.00 -0.34 -5.43
N ALA A 56 -12.62 -0.12 -6.59
CA ALA A 56 -12.44 1.06 -7.42
C ALA A 56 -13.33 2.24 -7.00
N ALA A 57 -14.30 2.03 -6.11
CA ALA A 57 -15.22 3.11 -5.65
C ALA A 57 -14.51 4.14 -4.79
N ASN A 58 -13.34 3.78 -4.27
CA ASN A 58 -12.56 4.58 -3.36
C ASN A 58 -11.21 4.90 -4.01
N ILE A 59 -11.23 5.56 -5.20
CA ILE A 59 -10.04 6.26 -5.71
C ILE A 59 -9.71 7.35 -4.70
N SER A 60 -8.98 6.93 -3.67
CA SER A 60 -8.44 7.80 -2.65
C SER A 60 -7.32 8.55 -3.34
N LYS A 61 -7.57 9.83 -3.61
CA LYS A 61 -6.55 10.77 -4.08
C LYS A 61 -5.35 10.66 -3.12
N VAL A 62 -4.15 10.67 -3.68
CA VAL A 62 -2.93 10.72 -2.88
C VAL A 62 -2.72 12.15 -2.42
N HIS A 63 -2.43 12.32 -1.13
CA HIS A 63 -2.19 13.60 -0.47
C HIS A 63 -0.85 13.56 0.25
N ASP A 64 -0.17 14.71 0.33
CA ASP A 64 0.93 14.90 1.27
C ASP A 64 0.33 15.26 2.63
N VAL A 65 0.43 14.35 3.60
CA VAL A 65 -0.14 14.52 4.94
C VAL A 65 0.98 14.85 5.92
N PRO A 66 0.85 15.89 6.76
CA PRO A 66 1.82 16.19 7.81
C PRO A 66 2.00 14.98 8.75
N LEU A 67 3.25 14.62 9.04
CA LEU A 67 3.51 13.47 9.93
C LEU A 67 2.95 13.70 11.34
N ASP A 68 2.97 14.95 11.83
CA ASP A 68 2.46 15.32 13.15
C ASP A 68 0.94 15.13 13.29
N ASP A 69 0.21 15.12 12.17
CA ASP A 69 -1.25 14.89 12.17
C ASP A 69 -1.60 13.39 12.19
N ILE A 70 -0.61 12.49 12.01
CA ILE A 70 -0.84 11.05 11.90
C ILE A 70 -0.75 10.37 13.27
N THR A 71 -1.88 9.84 13.73
CA THR A 71 -1.94 9.04 14.94
C THR A 71 -1.62 7.57 14.65
N ARG A 72 -0.69 7.00 15.42
CA ARG A 72 -0.35 5.55 15.41
C ARG A 72 -0.91 4.90 16.66
N PRO A 73 -2.10 4.29 16.61
CA PRO A 73 -2.79 3.83 17.81
C PRO A 73 -2.26 2.50 18.32
N LEU A 74 -1.55 1.73 17.48
CA LEU A 74 -0.93 0.47 17.85
C LEU A 74 0.59 0.66 17.98
N PRO A 75 1.20 0.31 19.12
CA PRO A 75 2.63 0.42 19.30
C PRO A 75 3.35 -0.55 18.38
N VAL A 76 4.47 -0.12 17.80
CA VAL A 76 5.35 -1.00 17.03
C VAL A 76 6.49 -1.45 17.91
N ALA A 77 6.52 -2.75 18.21
CA ALA A 77 7.54 -3.33 19.08
C ALA A 77 8.93 -3.33 18.42
N HIS A 78 9.00 -3.63 17.12
CA HIS A 78 10.26 -3.75 16.39
C HIS A 78 10.10 -3.33 14.93
N PHE A 79 11.16 -2.78 14.36
CA PHE A 79 11.28 -2.53 12.93
C PHE A 79 12.27 -3.51 12.31
N ASP A 80 12.04 -3.80 11.02
CA ASP A 80 13.01 -4.51 10.19
C ASP A 80 13.94 -3.43 9.62
N GLU A 81 15.13 -3.33 10.21
CA GLU A 81 16.09 -2.25 9.95
C GLU A 81 16.57 -2.23 8.50
N ASP A 82 16.65 -3.40 7.85
CA ASP A 82 17.06 -3.49 6.44
C ASP A 82 15.98 -2.92 5.52
N LYS A 83 14.70 -3.17 5.82
CA LYS A 83 13.59 -2.57 5.08
C LYS A 83 13.51 -1.06 5.28
N VAL A 84 13.69 -0.58 6.51
CA VAL A 84 13.70 0.87 6.78
C VAL A 84 14.84 1.53 6.01
N ARG A 85 16.05 0.95 6.06
CA ARG A 85 17.22 1.45 5.34
C ARG A 85 16.99 1.49 3.82
N GLY A 86 16.45 0.43 3.24
CA GLY A 86 16.15 0.41 1.80
C GLY A 86 15.12 1.48 1.40
N ILE A 87 14.10 1.74 2.22
CA ILE A 87 13.14 2.83 1.96
C ILE A 87 13.84 4.19 2.07
N VAL A 88 14.69 4.40 3.07
CA VAL A 88 15.48 5.63 3.24
C VAL A 88 16.35 5.89 2.00
N GLU A 89 17.04 4.88 1.48
CA GLU A 89 17.85 4.99 0.26
C GLU A 89 17.02 5.44 -0.95
N VAL A 90 15.82 4.87 -1.14
CA VAL A 90 14.91 5.27 -2.21
C VAL A 90 14.40 6.71 -2.03
N LEU A 91 14.13 7.13 -0.79
CA LEU A 91 13.67 8.49 -0.45
C LEU A 91 14.75 9.56 -0.61
N GLN A 92 16.02 9.22 -0.36
CA GLN A 92 17.15 10.14 -0.50
C GLN A 92 17.39 10.56 -1.96
N ASN A 93 17.01 9.72 -2.92
CA ASN A 93 17.12 10.04 -4.33
C ASN A 93 15.82 10.69 -4.85
N PRO A 94 15.84 11.98 -5.24
CA PRO A 94 14.65 12.69 -5.69
C PRO A 94 13.97 12.07 -6.93
N ALA A 95 14.71 11.35 -7.76
CA ALA A 95 14.17 10.70 -8.96
C ALA A 95 13.41 9.40 -8.65
N SER A 96 13.65 8.78 -7.49
CA SER A 96 13.02 7.52 -7.08
C SER A 96 12.05 7.67 -5.90
N LYS A 97 11.99 8.84 -5.25
CA LYS A 97 11.09 9.07 -4.09
C LYS A 97 9.64 8.64 -4.37
N ASP A 98 9.16 8.86 -5.59
CA ASP A 98 7.79 8.56 -5.99
C ASP A 98 7.52 7.06 -6.20
N GLN A 99 8.56 6.23 -6.17
CA GLN A 99 8.46 4.77 -6.20
C GLN A 99 8.05 4.21 -4.83
N VAL A 100 8.29 4.92 -3.73
CA VAL A 100 7.80 4.50 -2.41
C VAL A 100 6.28 4.62 -2.38
N PRO A 101 5.52 3.52 -2.28
CA PRO A 101 4.07 3.59 -2.40
C PRO A 101 3.48 4.41 -1.24
N PRO A 102 2.41 5.20 -1.49
CA PRO A 102 1.72 5.93 -0.43
C PRO A 102 1.21 4.98 0.65
N ILE A 103 1.19 5.45 1.89
CA ILE A 103 0.54 4.73 3.00
C ILE A 103 -0.98 4.89 2.92
N ASP A 104 -1.71 4.00 3.58
CA ASP A 104 -3.16 4.16 3.73
C ASP A 104 -3.44 4.73 5.13
N LEU A 105 -4.24 5.80 5.19
CA LEU A 105 -4.67 6.44 6.42
C LEU A 105 -6.18 6.37 6.55
N LEU A 106 -6.66 5.89 7.69
CA LEU A 106 -8.07 6.03 8.05
C LEU A 106 -8.32 7.50 8.39
N TRP A 107 -9.20 8.13 7.62
CA TRP A 107 -9.67 9.48 7.88
C TRP A 107 -11.05 9.41 8.55
N VAL A 108 -11.10 9.78 9.82
CA VAL A 108 -12.33 9.79 10.61
C VAL A 108 -12.71 11.23 10.94
N LYS A 109 -13.98 11.58 10.70
CA LYS A 109 -14.53 12.86 11.15
C LYS A 109 -15.09 12.73 12.57
N GLY A 110 -14.70 13.66 13.43
CA GLY A 110 -15.26 13.82 14.77
C GLY A 110 -16.68 14.38 14.75
N SER A 111 -17.35 14.28 15.90
CA SER A 111 -18.74 14.72 16.11
C SER A 111 -19.01 16.22 15.89
N GLN A 112 -17.99 17.05 16.04
CA GLN A 112 -17.90 18.49 15.83
C GLN A 112 -17.14 18.86 14.54
N GLY A 113 -16.78 17.87 13.72
CA GLY A 113 -16.18 18.08 12.40
C GLY A 113 -14.65 18.06 12.35
N GLY A 114 -13.97 17.73 13.46
CA GLY A 114 -12.51 17.52 13.48
C GLY A 114 -12.07 16.40 12.53
N ASN A 115 -10.88 16.51 11.95
CA ASN A 115 -10.32 15.48 11.06
C ASN A 115 -9.22 14.73 11.80
N TYR A 116 -9.34 13.40 11.84
CA TYR A 116 -8.39 12.54 12.52
C TYR A 116 -7.84 11.51 11.54
N TYR A 117 -6.51 11.36 11.51
CA TYR A 117 -5.81 10.48 10.59
C TYR A 117 -5.09 9.38 11.35
N TYR A 118 -5.50 8.13 11.10
CA TYR A 118 -4.95 6.97 11.78
C TYR A 118 -4.17 6.09 10.82
N SER A 119 -2.94 5.76 11.19
CA SER A 119 -2.14 4.78 10.48
C SER A 119 -2.15 3.45 11.22
N LEU A 120 -2.69 2.42 10.57
CA LEU A 120 -2.71 1.05 11.10
C LEU A 120 -1.62 0.16 10.49
N GLY A 121 -0.96 0.63 9.44
CA GLY A 121 0.05 -0.11 8.68
C GLY A 121 1.11 0.82 8.10
N GLY A 122 1.93 0.32 7.17
CA GLY A 122 2.99 1.16 6.58
C GLY A 122 4.07 1.60 7.57
N ASN A 123 4.23 0.87 8.67
CA ASN A 123 5.12 1.23 9.79
C ASN A 123 6.56 1.53 9.36
N HIS A 124 7.17 0.71 8.50
CA HIS A 124 8.53 0.96 8.01
C HIS A 124 8.64 2.20 7.12
N ARG A 125 7.58 2.52 6.35
CA ARG A 125 7.54 3.74 5.53
C ARG A 125 7.45 4.98 6.40
N LEU A 126 6.58 4.97 7.41
CA LEU A 126 6.49 6.05 8.39
C LEU A 126 7.82 6.23 9.14
N GLU A 127 8.39 5.14 9.64
CA GLU A 127 9.68 5.15 10.33
C GLU A 127 10.80 5.73 9.46
N ALA A 128 10.87 5.35 8.18
CA ALA A 128 11.83 5.92 7.25
C ALA A 128 11.65 7.44 7.08
N HIS A 129 10.41 7.93 6.98
CA HIS A 129 10.13 9.36 6.88
C HIS A 129 10.49 10.12 8.17
N TYR A 130 10.23 9.53 9.35
CA TYR A 130 10.65 10.10 10.63
C TYR A 130 12.17 10.20 10.74
N ARG A 131 12.91 9.14 10.40
CA ARG A 131 14.39 9.14 10.45
C ARG A 131 15.02 10.11 9.45
N MET A 132 14.37 10.32 8.31
CA MET A 132 14.78 11.31 7.32
C MET A 132 14.45 12.75 7.70
N GLY A 133 13.71 12.98 8.79
CA GLY A 133 13.25 14.31 9.18
C GLY A 133 12.27 14.93 8.18
N CYS A 134 11.51 14.10 7.46
CA CYS A 134 10.47 14.60 6.56
C CYS A 134 9.35 15.27 7.38
N THR A 135 8.69 16.27 6.80
CA THR A 135 7.53 16.93 7.44
C THR A 135 6.21 16.31 6.99
N THR A 136 6.18 15.65 5.83
CA THR A 136 4.99 15.04 5.24
C THR A 136 5.27 13.64 4.70
N ILE A 137 4.22 12.85 4.48
CA ILE A 137 4.25 11.56 3.80
C ILE A 137 3.09 11.46 2.80
N ARG A 138 3.33 10.83 1.65
CA ARG A 138 2.28 10.53 0.69
C ARG A 138 1.32 9.49 1.26
N ALA A 139 0.04 9.81 1.31
CA ALA A 139 -0.98 8.95 1.85
C ALA A 139 -2.27 8.95 1.01
N LYS A 140 -2.91 7.80 0.96
CA LYS A 140 -4.29 7.63 0.50
C LYS A 140 -5.22 7.76 1.70
N LEU A 141 -6.12 8.74 1.64
CA LEU A 141 -7.11 8.96 2.70
C LEU A 141 -8.33 8.06 2.47
N ILE A 142 -8.54 7.13 3.37
CA ILE A 142 -9.67 6.21 3.36
C ILE A 142 -10.67 6.71 4.39
N GLN A 143 -11.78 7.29 3.92
CA GLN A 143 -12.82 7.76 4.82
C GLN A 143 -13.41 6.59 5.61
N ALA A 144 -13.46 6.72 6.93
CA ALA A 144 -13.97 5.72 7.85
C ALA A 144 -14.90 6.35 8.89
N THR A 145 -15.80 5.54 9.44
CA THR A 145 -16.66 5.94 10.55
C THR A 145 -15.95 5.71 11.89
N PRO A 146 -16.34 6.40 12.98
CA PRO A 146 -15.84 6.10 14.32
C PRO A 146 -16.05 4.63 14.72
N LEU A 147 -17.14 4.01 14.28
CA LEU A 147 -17.42 2.58 14.51
C LEU A 147 -16.42 1.67 13.78
N ALA A 148 -16.04 2.02 12.55
CA ALA A 148 -15.00 1.29 11.82
C ALA A 148 -13.64 1.42 12.52
N LEU A 149 -13.29 2.60 13.03
CA LEU A 149 -12.10 2.77 13.87
C LEU A 149 -12.16 1.89 15.13
N ALA A 150 -13.34 1.78 15.75
CA ALA A 150 -13.54 0.95 16.93
C ALA A 150 -13.32 -0.55 16.70
N SER A 151 -13.48 -1.03 15.47
CA SER A 151 -13.15 -2.42 15.12
C SER A 151 -11.64 -2.71 15.22
N TYR A 152 -10.80 -1.68 15.16
CA TYR A 152 -9.35 -1.80 15.34
C TYR A 152 -8.91 -1.54 16.79
N LEU A 153 -9.53 -0.56 17.46
CA LEU A 153 -9.08 -0.08 18.78
C LEU A 153 -9.86 -0.64 19.96
N GLY A 154 -11.04 -1.23 19.71
CA GLY A 154 -11.90 -1.79 20.74
C GLY A 154 -12.24 -0.75 21.83
N GLY A 155 -12.05 -1.15 23.09
CA GLY A 155 -12.29 -0.27 24.24
C GLY A 155 -11.35 0.94 24.34
N SER A 156 -10.26 0.97 23.56
CA SER A 156 -9.32 2.09 23.51
C SER A 156 -9.67 3.15 22.47
N THR A 157 -10.86 3.05 21.84
CA THR A 157 -11.30 4.03 20.84
C THR A 157 -11.62 5.37 21.50
N PRO A 158 -10.97 6.47 21.09
CA PRO A 158 -11.25 7.78 21.67
C PRO A 158 -12.59 8.35 21.18
N ASP A 159 -13.18 9.21 22.00
CA ASP A 159 -14.36 10.00 21.63
C ASP A 159 -13.91 11.23 20.81
N LEU A 160 -14.00 11.10 19.48
CA LEU A 160 -13.54 12.09 18.51
C LEU A 160 -14.50 13.30 18.46
N LYS A 161 -13.94 14.50 18.64
CA LYS A 161 -14.65 15.78 18.61
C LYS A 161 -14.49 16.45 17.26
#